data_AF-A0A9P0NMX2-F1
#
_entry.id   AF-A0A9P0NMX2-F1
#
_cell.length_a   1.000
_cell.length_b   1.000
_cell.length_c   1.000
_cell.angle_alpha   90.00
_cell.angle_beta   90.00
_cell.angle_gamma   90.00
#
_symmetry.space_group_name_H-M   'P 1'
#
loop_
_entity.id
_entity.type
_entity.pdbx_description
1 polymer ?
#
loop_
_entity_poly.entity_id
_entity_poly.type
_entity_poly.pdbx_seq_one_letter_code
_entity_poly.pdbx_strand_id
1 'polypeptide(L)'
;MSDPEPMGFSIAQLMMSSAKTRVTTPTAYLRPHLRTRSNLRVRINSHVTRLLVDADRRSVYGVEYVDGSNRTRRLTARKEVILCAGVIGSAHLLMLSGIGPAEDLRPLGVPVVQDLRVGHNLQHHVGSKLTFQLNVTNDQLLSFDAIGQYMKHRSGRCPRPAPCRRPRSCGRTGLDPRNRPTCNCSSTVTRRTAITPNRGTAASAPRLRPRQ
;
A
#
# COMPACT_ATOMS: atom_id res chain seq x y z
N MET A 1 1.07 -11.53 -11.91
CA MET A 1 -0.20 -11.03 -12.47
C MET A 1 -0.10 -11.35 -13.94
N SER A 2 -0.38 -12.61 -14.27
CA SER A 2 -0.01 -13.22 -15.56
C SER A 2 -1.24 -13.69 -16.34
N ASP A 3 -2.43 -13.39 -15.81
CA ASP A 3 -3.69 -13.69 -16.47
C ASP A 3 -4.00 -12.54 -17.43
N PRO A 4 -4.25 -12.82 -18.73
CA PRO A 4 -4.49 -11.79 -19.74
C PRO A 4 -5.76 -10.97 -19.49
N GLU A 5 -6.73 -11.48 -18.72
CA GLU A 5 -7.94 -10.77 -18.30
C GLU A 5 -8.27 -11.03 -16.81
N PRO A 6 -7.72 -10.26 -15.86
CA PRO A 6 -8.09 -10.40 -14.46
C PRO A 6 -9.42 -9.69 -14.19
N MET A 7 -10.49 -10.20 -14.79
CA MET A 7 -11.87 -9.78 -14.48
C MET A 7 -12.44 -10.69 -13.38
N GLY A 8 -12.95 -10.09 -12.29
CA GLY A 8 -13.63 -10.81 -11.21
C GLY A 8 -12.79 -10.98 -9.94
N PHE A 9 -12.96 -12.12 -9.27
CA PHE A 9 -12.37 -12.38 -7.94
C PHE A 9 -11.11 -13.23 -8.04
N SER A 10 -10.03 -12.79 -7.41
CA SER A 10 -8.77 -13.55 -7.35
C SER A 10 -8.05 -13.39 -6.01
N ILE A 11 -7.16 -14.33 -5.71
CA ILE A 11 -6.25 -14.20 -4.56
C ILE A 11 -5.11 -13.27 -4.98
N ALA A 12 -5.00 -12.12 -4.32
CA ALA A 12 -3.97 -11.14 -4.61
C ALA A 12 -2.56 -11.73 -4.43
N GLN A 13 -1.72 -11.54 -5.45
CA GLN A 13 -0.28 -11.77 -5.34
C GLN A 13 0.38 -10.62 -4.57
N LEU A 14 1.40 -10.94 -3.79
CA LEU A 14 2.04 -10.01 -2.87
C LEU A 14 3.53 -10.05 -3.05
N MET A 15 4.19 -8.93 -2.76
CA MET A 15 5.65 -8.84 -2.73
C MET A 15 6.19 -9.52 -1.47
N MET A 16 6.27 -10.84 -1.51
CA MET A 16 6.81 -11.68 -0.44
C MET A 16 7.89 -12.63 -0.95
N SER A 17 8.90 -12.85 -0.12
CA SER A 17 9.98 -13.80 -0.38
C SER A 17 9.51 -15.24 -0.17
N SER A 18 10.27 -16.23 -0.68
CA SER A 18 10.11 -17.65 -0.33
C SER A 18 10.17 -17.89 1.18
N ALA A 19 10.91 -17.05 1.91
CA ALA A 19 10.97 -17.05 3.38
C ALA A 19 9.73 -16.43 4.06
N LYS A 20 8.68 -16.08 3.30
CA LYS A 20 7.42 -15.48 3.76
C LYS A 20 7.60 -14.16 4.51
N THR A 21 8.57 -13.37 4.09
CA THR A 21 8.84 -12.02 4.57
C THR A 21 8.46 -10.99 3.51
N ARG A 22 8.09 -9.79 3.94
CA ARG A 22 7.82 -8.66 3.04
C ARG A 22 9.08 -8.32 2.24
N VAL A 23 8.93 -8.24 0.92
CA VAL A 23 9.98 -7.72 0.02
C VAL A 23 9.65 -6.27 -0.31
N THR A 24 10.58 -5.38 0.02
CA THR A 24 10.53 -3.96 -0.31
C THR A 24 11.61 -3.62 -1.34
N THR A 25 11.45 -2.51 -2.06
CA THR A 25 12.44 -2.03 -3.05
C THR A 25 13.88 -2.03 -2.54
N PRO A 26 14.21 -1.49 -1.34
CA PRO A 26 15.59 -1.54 -0.86
C PRO A 26 16.07 -2.96 -0.54
N THR A 27 15.20 -3.87 -0.10
CA THR A 27 15.60 -5.26 0.16
C THR A 27 15.92 -6.02 -1.12
N ALA A 28 15.19 -5.75 -2.20
CA ALA A 28 15.38 -6.43 -3.48
C ALA A 28 16.56 -5.85 -4.27
N TYR A 29 16.65 -4.52 -4.39
CA TYR A 29 17.58 -3.87 -5.32
C TYR A 29 18.81 -3.24 -4.64
N LEU A 30 18.70 -2.80 -3.39
CA LEU A 30 19.74 -2.00 -2.75
C LEU A 30 20.65 -2.84 -1.83
N ARG A 31 20.05 -3.52 -0.85
CA ARG A 31 20.76 -4.27 0.20
C ARG A 31 21.77 -5.30 -0.32
N PRO A 32 21.47 -6.10 -1.37
CA PRO A 32 22.44 -7.09 -1.87
C PRO A 32 23.72 -6.46 -2.43
N HIS A 33 23.64 -5.21 -2.92
CA HIS A 33 24.74 -4.55 -3.62
C HIS A 33 25.50 -3.53 -2.76
N LEU A 34 24.95 -3.11 -1.62
CA LEU A 34 25.58 -2.10 -0.75
C LEU A 34 26.95 -2.50 -0.23
N ARG A 35 27.20 -3.80 -0.01
CA ARG A 35 28.49 -4.31 0.47
C ARG A 35 29.47 -4.66 -0.64
N THR A 36 28.97 -4.92 -1.85
CA THR A 36 29.78 -5.42 -2.97
C THR A 36 30.22 -4.30 -3.92
N ARG A 37 29.44 -3.22 -4.03
CA ARG A 37 29.71 -2.11 -4.95
C ARG A 37 30.24 -0.88 -4.22
N SER A 38 31.53 -0.57 -4.39
CA SER A 38 32.17 0.62 -3.78
C SER A 38 31.71 1.96 -4.37
N ASN A 39 31.15 1.94 -5.57
CA ASN A 39 30.64 3.12 -6.28
C ASN A 39 29.22 3.54 -5.86
N LEU A 40 28.53 2.77 -5.01
CA LEU A 40 27.18 3.07 -4.54
C LEU A 40 27.21 3.60 -3.10
N ARG A 41 26.73 4.83 -2.90
CA ARG A 41 26.63 5.45 -1.58
C ARG A 41 25.19 5.80 -1.26
N VAL A 42 24.70 5.33 -0.12
CA VAL A 42 23.35 5.61 0.38
C VAL A 42 23.46 6.44 1.65
N ARG A 43 22.84 7.61 1.67
CA ARG A 43 22.76 8.47 2.84
C ARG A 43 21.33 8.43 3.39
N ILE A 44 21.17 7.88 4.59
CA ILE A 44 19.92 7.94 5.35
C ILE A 44 19.87 9.24 6.14
N ASN A 45 18.68 9.62 6.63
CA ASN A 45 18.47 10.84 7.42
C ASN A 45 19.05 12.08 6.72
N SER A 46 18.78 12.19 5.41
CA SER A 46 19.28 13.25 4.55
C SER A 46 18.10 13.80 3.77
N HIS A 47 17.55 14.93 4.23
CA HIS A 47 16.36 15.53 3.64
C HIS A 47 16.76 16.58 2.62
N VAL A 48 16.45 16.35 1.34
CA VAL A 48 16.76 17.30 0.26
C VAL A 48 15.82 18.49 0.35
N THR A 49 16.37 19.69 0.44
CA THR A 49 15.63 20.95 0.60
C THR A 49 15.50 21.71 -0.71
N ARG A 50 16.55 21.68 -1.55
CA ARG A 50 16.58 22.45 -2.80
C ARG A 50 17.46 21.77 -3.84
N LEU A 51 17.09 21.90 -5.11
CA LEU A 51 17.97 21.60 -6.24
C LEU A 51 18.86 22.81 -6.53
N LEU A 52 20.12 22.55 -6.82
CA LEU A 52 21.07 23.57 -7.25
C LEU A 52 20.99 23.66 -8.77
N VAL A 53 20.37 24.73 -9.25
CA VAL A 53 20.09 24.96 -10.67
C VAL A 53 20.93 26.15 -11.15
N ASP A 54 21.58 25.96 -12.29
CA ASP A 54 22.19 27.04 -13.07
C ASP A 54 21.10 27.59 -14.00
N ALA A 55 20.66 28.82 -13.73
CA ALA A 55 19.57 29.47 -14.47
C ALA A 55 19.96 29.76 -15.93
N ASP A 56 21.23 30.09 -16.19
CA ASP A 56 21.71 30.44 -17.52
C ASP A 56 21.81 29.20 -18.41
N ARG A 57 22.26 28.09 -17.82
CA ARG A 57 22.42 26.81 -18.53
C ARG A 57 21.20 25.90 -18.45
N ARG A 58 20.18 26.31 -17.68
CA ARG A 58 18.96 25.54 -17.40
C ARG A 58 19.27 24.10 -16.97
N SER A 59 20.33 23.94 -16.18
CA SER A 59 20.90 22.64 -15.82
C SER A 59 20.98 22.47 -14.30
N VAL A 60 20.68 21.26 -13.82
CA VAL A 60 20.78 20.92 -12.40
C VAL A 60 22.14 20.29 -12.15
N TYR A 61 23.00 20.98 -11.40
CA TYR A 61 24.37 20.52 -11.14
C TYR A 61 24.53 19.92 -9.74
N GLY A 62 23.48 19.92 -8.91
CA GLY A 62 23.57 19.36 -7.58
C GLY A 62 22.29 19.48 -6.75
N VAL A 63 22.42 19.10 -5.50
CA VAL A 63 21.36 19.12 -4.50
C VAL A 63 21.86 19.69 -3.18
N GLU A 64 21.00 20.44 -2.51
CA GLU A 64 21.18 20.86 -1.13
C GLU A 64 20.28 20.01 -0.24
N TYR A 65 20.82 19.55 0.88
CA TYR A 65 20.09 18.69 1.81
C TYR A 65 20.54 18.94 3.25
N VAL A 66 19.65 18.66 4.19
CA VAL A 66 19.92 18.72 5.63
C VAL A 66 20.25 17.31 6.12
N ASP A 67 21.40 17.17 6.79
CA ASP A 67 21.84 15.90 7.37
C ASP A 67 21.16 15.60 8.72
N GLY A 68 21.36 14.38 9.24
CA GLY A 68 20.79 13.98 10.53
C GLY A 68 21.30 14.77 11.74
N SER A 69 22.34 15.58 11.57
CA SER A 69 22.82 16.54 12.58
C SER A 69 22.26 17.96 12.36
N ASN A 70 21.22 18.08 11.54
CA ASN A 70 20.54 19.32 11.17
C ASN A 70 21.47 20.36 10.50
N ARG A 71 22.50 19.91 9.79
CA ARG A 71 23.41 20.78 9.03
C ARG A 71 23.10 20.73 7.55
N THR A 72 23.03 21.91 6.93
CA THR A 72 22.89 22.06 5.49
C THR A 72 24.18 21.66 4.79
N ARG A 73 24.07 20.77 3.81
CA ARG A 73 25.18 20.29 2.98
C ARG A 73 24.78 20.32 1.51
N ARG A 74 25.79 20.45 0.65
CA ARG A 74 25.61 20.44 -0.81
C ARG A 74 26.34 19.25 -1.43
N LEU A 75 25.73 18.65 -2.44
CA LEU A 75 26.31 17.59 -3.25
C LEU A 75 26.19 17.99 -4.72
N THR A 76 27.30 17.97 -5.43
CA THR A 76 27.32 18.20 -6.88
C THR A 76 27.27 16.87 -7.64
N ALA A 77 26.57 16.87 -8.76
CA ALA A 77 26.46 15.75 -9.67
C ALA A 77 27.22 16.08 -10.97
N ARG A 78 28.05 15.15 -11.43
CA ARG A 78 28.84 15.34 -12.66
C ARG A 78 28.07 15.05 -13.95
N LYS A 79 26.99 14.27 -13.84
CA LYS A 79 26.19 13.82 -14.99
C LYS A 79 24.75 14.32 -14.83
N GLU A 80 24.01 13.73 -13.90
CA GLU A 80 22.57 13.94 -13.80
C GLU A 80 22.12 13.87 -12.34
N VAL A 81 20.98 14.51 -12.06
CA VAL A 81 20.24 14.40 -10.80
C VAL A 81 18.89 13.76 -11.11
N ILE A 82 18.62 12.60 -10.53
CA ILE A 82 17.36 11.87 -10.71
C ILE A 82 16.46 12.11 -9.49
N LEU A 83 15.29 12.68 -9.71
CA LEU A 83 14.33 12.99 -8.66
C LEU A 83 13.40 11.80 -8.39
N CYS A 84 13.43 11.26 -7.18
CA CYS A 84 12.63 10.10 -6.77
C CYS A 84 11.94 10.30 -5.41
N ALA A 85 11.48 11.52 -5.12
CA ALA A 85 10.86 11.87 -3.83
C ALA A 85 9.35 11.52 -3.76
N GLY A 86 8.84 10.72 -4.71
CA GLY A 86 7.42 10.39 -4.84
C GLY A 86 6.61 11.54 -5.47
N VAL A 87 5.31 11.32 -5.70
CA VAL A 87 4.45 12.28 -6.43
C VAL A 87 4.35 13.63 -5.73
N ILE A 88 4.22 13.63 -4.39
CA ILE A 88 4.10 14.86 -3.58
C ILE A 88 5.48 15.51 -3.39
N GLY A 89 6.46 14.75 -2.92
CA GLY A 89 7.78 15.28 -2.57
C GLY A 89 8.55 15.81 -3.77
N SER A 90 8.40 15.20 -4.95
CA SER A 90 9.09 15.64 -6.16
C SER A 90 8.54 16.97 -6.66
N ALA A 91 7.22 17.13 -6.70
CA ALA A 91 6.59 18.40 -7.09
C ALA A 91 6.98 19.53 -6.12
N HIS A 92 6.95 19.24 -4.81
CA HIS A 92 7.35 20.21 -3.79
C HIS A 92 8.81 20.66 -3.97
N LEU A 93 9.74 19.72 -4.16
CA LEU A 93 11.16 20.05 -4.35
C LEU A 93 11.41 20.90 -5.61
N LEU A 94 10.71 20.60 -6.70
CA LEU A 94 10.82 21.37 -7.94
C LEU A 94 10.36 22.82 -7.72
N MET A 95 9.20 23.01 -7.07
CA MET A 95 8.67 24.34 -6.76
C MET A 95 9.63 25.13 -5.85
N LEU A 96 10.16 24.51 -4.78
CA LEU A 96 11.17 25.13 -3.91
C LEU A 96 12.46 25.53 -4.66
N SER A 97 12.76 24.84 -5.75
CA SER A 97 13.92 25.10 -6.59
C SER A 97 13.65 26.15 -7.68
N GLY A 98 12.44 26.71 -7.75
CA GLY A 98 12.05 27.70 -8.75
C GLY A 98 11.53 27.10 -10.06
N ILE A 99 11.19 25.81 -10.08
CA ILE A 99 10.64 25.09 -11.24
C ILE A 99 9.16 24.79 -10.94
N GLY A 100 8.26 25.61 -11.43
CA GLY A 100 6.83 25.54 -11.12
C GLY A 100 6.05 26.74 -11.63
N PRO A 101 4.74 26.82 -11.36
CA PRO A 101 3.90 27.91 -11.86
C PRO A 101 4.38 29.25 -11.33
N ALA A 102 4.67 30.21 -12.21
CA ALA A 102 5.19 31.51 -11.79
C ALA A 102 4.21 32.28 -10.87
N GLU A 103 2.91 32.06 -11.05
CA GLU A 103 1.83 32.63 -10.23
C GLU A 103 1.87 32.16 -8.77
N ASP A 104 2.26 30.91 -8.52
CA ASP A 104 2.37 30.35 -7.17
C ASP A 104 3.72 30.70 -6.51
N LEU A 105 4.79 30.79 -7.31
CA LEU A 105 6.14 30.99 -6.82
C LEU A 105 6.46 32.45 -6.44
N ARG A 106 5.97 33.41 -7.23
CA ARG A 106 6.26 34.85 -7.02
C ARG A 106 5.77 35.37 -5.66
N PRO A 107 4.54 35.07 -5.19
CA PRO A 107 4.06 35.52 -3.89
C PRO A 107 4.87 34.95 -2.71
N LEU A 108 5.49 33.79 -2.91
CA LEU A 108 6.32 33.10 -1.91
C LEU A 108 7.78 33.59 -1.91
N GLY A 109 8.12 34.56 -2.77
CA GLY A 109 9.49 35.08 -2.89
C GLY A 109 10.48 34.08 -3.48
N VAL A 110 10.01 33.03 -4.16
CA VAL A 110 10.88 32.04 -4.81
C VAL A 110 11.25 32.54 -6.22
N PRO A 111 12.54 32.66 -6.56
CA PRO A 111 12.96 33.02 -7.91
C PRO A 111 12.50 31.96 -8.91
N VAL A 112 11.78 32.38 -9.95
CA VAL A 112 11.30 31.49 -11.00
C VAL A 112 12.45 31.23 -11.97
N VAL A 113 12.97 30.00 -11.96
CA VAL A 113 13.94 29.51 -12.95
C VAL A 113 13.21 29.02 -14.19
N GLN A 114 12.08 28.34 -13.98
CA GLN A 114 11.31 27.77 -15.07
C GLN A 114 9.82 27.75 -14.73
N ASP A 115 9.02 28.42 -15.56
CA ASP A 115 7.56 28.36 -15.47
C ASP A 115 7.04 27.07 -16.10
N LEU A 116 6.48 26.18 -15.28
CA LEU A 116 5.93 24.88 -15.66
C LEU A 116 4.78 24.50 -14.72
N ARG A 117 3.80 23.76 -15.23
CA ARG A 117 2.64 23.27 -14.46
C ARG A 117 2.98 22.11 -13.51
N VAL A 118 3.98 22.30 -12.65
CA VAL A 118 4.39 21.35 -11.62
C VAL A 118 3.34 21.31 -10.51
N GLY A 119 3.01 20.12 -10.01
CA GLY A 119 2.02 19.94 -8.93
C GLY A 119 0.58 19.77 -9.41
N HIS A 120 0.30 19.98 -10.69
CA HIS A 120 -1.02 19.70 -11.28
C HIS A 120 -1.16 18.22 -11.71
N ASN A 121 -2.40 17.81 -12.01
CA ASN A 121 -2.74 16.47 -12.48
C ASN A 121 -2.42 15.35 -11.46
N LEU A 122 -2.67 15.59 -10.16
CA LEU A 122 -2.62 14.54 -9.16
C LEU A 122 -3.80 13.58 -9.37
N GLN A 123 -3.48 12.32 -9.67
CA GLN A 123 -4.46 11.24 -9.76
C GLN A 123 -4.24 10.26 -8.62
N HIS A 124 -5.31 9.94 -7.89
CA HIS A 124 -5.27 8.99 -6.79
C HIS A 124 -6.57 8.19 -6.75
N HIS A 125 -6.49 6.96 -6.27
CA HIS A 125 -7.68 6.14 -6.05
C HIS A 125 -8.34 6.52 -4.73
N VAL A 126 -9.61 6.90 -4.77
CA VAL A 126 -10.42 7.07 -3.55
C VAL A 126 -10.90 5.68 -3.12
N GLY A 127 -10.62 5.30 -1.88
CA GLY A 127 -11.05 4.03 -1.31
C GLY A 127 -11.98 4.26 -0.13
N SER A 128 -13.13 3.60 -0.13
CA SER A 128 -14.02 3.50 1.04
C SER A 128 -13.99 2.09 1.59
N LYS A 129 -14.01 1.96 2.92
CA LYS A 129 -14.03 0.66 3.59
C LYS A 129 -15.47 0.26 3.85
N LEU A 130 -15.85 -0.92 3.40
CA LEU A 130 -17.10 -1.58 3.81
C LEU A 130 -16.76 -2.64 4.85
N THR A 131 -17.33 -2.50 6.04
CA THR A 131 -17.12 -3.42 7.16
C THR A 131 -18.38 -4.23 7.38
N PHE A 132 -18.23 -5.56 7.44
CA PHE A 132 -19.33 -6.48 7.71
C PHE A 132 -19.02 -7.26 8.98
N GLN A 133 -20.05 -7.47 9.82
CA GLN A 133 -19.92 -8.37 10.96
C GLN A 133 -19.95 -9.81 10.46
N LEU A 134 -18.96 -10.59 10.87
CA LEU A 134 -18.85 -12.00 10.51
C LEU A 134 -18.97 -12.84 11.78
N ASN A 135 -19.77 -13.90 11.75
CA ASN A 135 -19.86 -14.87 12.84
C ASN A 135 -18.68 -15.86 12.75
N VAL A 136 -17.47 -15.38 13.05
CA VAL A 136 -16.24 -16.19 13.03
C VAL A 136 -15.56 -16.11 14.39
N THR A 137 -15.26 -17.27 14.97
CA THR A 137 -14.44 -17.37 16.17
C THR A 137 -12.97 -17.08 15.84
N ASN A 138 -12.40 -16.09 16.54
CA ASN A 138 -10.97 -15.76 16.58
C ASN A 138 -10.42 -15.13 15.28
N ASP A 139 -10.79 -13.87 15.05
CA ASP A 139 -10.33 -13.01 13.95
C ASP A 139 -9.06 -12.21 14.29
N GLN A 140 -8.52 -12.34 15.50
CA GLN A 140 -7.34 -11.60 15.92
C GLN A 140 -6.09 -12.03 15.12
N LEU A 141 -5.74 -11.21 14.14
CA LEU A 141 -4.58 -11.41 13.27
C LEU A 141 -3.24 -11.17 13.98
N LEU A 142 -3.26 -10.45 15.12
CA LEU A 142 -2.08 -9.99 15.86
C LEU A 142 -2.09 -10.49 17.32
N SER A 143 -2.27 -11.79 17.54
CA SER A 143 -2.08 -12.40 18.86
C SER A 143 -0.63 -12.84 19.09
N PHE A 144 -0.22 -12.94 20.36
CA PHE A 144 1.12 -13.45 20.72
C PHE A 144 1.37 -14.86 20.17
N ASP A 145 0.34 -15.72 20.15
CA ASP A 145 0.43 -17.05 19.55
C ASP A 145 0.71 -16.99 18.04
N ALA A 146 0.04 -16.07 17.32
CA ALA A 146 0.27 -15.88 15.89
C ALA A 146 1.68 -15.35 15.60
N ILE A 147 2.21 -14.48 16.46
CA ILE A 147 3.60 -13.99 16.39
C ILE A 147 4.57 -15.13 16.68
N GLY A 148 4.34 -15.90 17.74
CA GLY A 148 5.17 -17.04 18.12
C GLY A 148 5.21 -18.12 17.04
N GLN A 149 4.08 -18.43 16.40
CA GLN A 149 4.00 -19.35 15.28
C GLN A 149 4.77 -18.85 14.05
N TYR A 150 4.69 -17.56 13.76
CA TYR A 150 5.46 -16.96 12.67
C TYR A 150 6.96 -16.96 12.94
N MET A 151 7.39 -16.64 14.17
CA MET A 151 8.80 -16.67 14.56
C MET A 151 9.38 -18.09 14.50
N LYS A 152 8.65 -19.09 15.03
CA LYS A 152 9.11 -20.49 15.10
C LYS A 152 9.12 -21.19 13.74
N HIS A 153 8.07 -21.00 12.94
CA HIS A 153 7.81 -21.84 11.77
C HIS A 153 7.63 -21.07 10.46
N ARG A 154 7.74 -19.73 10.48
CA ARG A 154 7.38 -18.87 9.33
C ARG A 154 6.03 -19.30 8.76
N SER A 155 5.06 -19.57 9.62
CA SER A 155 3.74 -20.06 9.25
C SER A 155 2.66 -19.34 10.07
N GLY A 156 1.39 -19.65 9.81
CA GLY A 156 0.27 -18.98 10.47
C GLY A 156 -0.30 -17.79 9.70
N ARG A 157 -1.02 -16.92 10.42
CA ARG A 157 -1.82 -15.82 9.85
C ARG A 157 -1.02 -14.52 9.60
N CYS A 158 0.06 -14.28 10.34
CA CYS A 158 0.90 -13.08 10.21
C CYS A 158 1.49 -12.84 8.79
N PRO A 159 1.99 -13.85 8.04
CA PRO A 159 2.49 -13.63 6.69
C PRO A 159 1.38 -13.58 5.61
N ARG A 160 0.10 -13.68 5.98
CA ARG A 160 -1.03 -13.62 5.05
C ARG A 160 -1.81 -12.31 5.22
N PRO A 161 -2.09 -11.55 4.17
CA PRO A 161 -3.08 -10.50 4.25
C PRO A 161 -4.47 -11.13 4.25
N ALA A 162 -5.18 -10.98 5.37
CA ALA A 162 -6.60 -11.29 5.56
C ALA A 162 -7.02 -12.77 5.32
N PRO A 163 -8.23 -13.20 5.77
CA PRO A 163 -8.54 -14.60 6.01
C PRO A 163 -9.05 -15.29 4.74
N CYS A 164 -8.20 -15.45 3.72
CA CYS A 164 -8.48 -16.46 2.70
C CYS A 164 -8.17 -17.86 3.29
N ARG A 165 -9.14 -18.44 4.01
CA ARG A 165 -9.13 -19.88 4.24
C ARG A 165 -9.27 -20.56 2.88
N ARG A 166 -8.30 -21.41 2.52
CA ARG A 166 -8.60 -22.44 1.50
C ARG A 166 -9.81 -23.22 2.00
N PRO A 167 -10.85 -23.45 1.19
CA PRO A 167 -11.95 -24.33 1.56
C PRO A 167 -11.36 -25.68 1.99
N ARG A 168 -11.75 -26.17 3.18
CA ARG A 168 -11.31 -27.48 3.69
C ARG A 168 -11.77 -28.65 2.80
N SER A 169 -12.65 -28.41 1.82
CA SER A 169 -13.17 -29.41 0.88
C SER A 169 -12.24 -29.72 -0.29
N CYS A 170 -11.17 -28.94 -0.52
CA CYS A 170 -10.11 -29.34 -1.43
C CYS A 170 -9.19 -30.32 -0.69
N GLY A 171 -9.72 -31.52 -0.43
CA GLY A 171 -8.94 -32.66 0.01
C GLY A 171 -7.83 -32.93 -1.01
N ARG A 172 -6.70 -33.45 -0.53
CA ARG A 172 -5.66 -34.03 -1.38
C ARG A 172 -6.24 -35.30 -2.02
N THR A 173 -7.05 -35.19 -3.07
CA THR A 173 -7.23 -36.30 -4.00
C THR A 173 -6.00 -36.31 -4.90
N GLY A 174 -5.40 -37.49 -5.04
CA GLY A 174 -4.13 -37.70 -5.72
C GLY A 174 -4.11 -37.10 -7.13
N LEU A 175 -2.91 -36.67 -7.55
CA LEU A 175 -2.64 -36.30 -8.93
C LEU A 175 -2.86 -37.52 -9.84
N ASP A 176 -3.98 -37.53 -10.57
CA ASP A 176 -4.09 -38.23 -11.85
C ASP A 176 -3.86 -37.20 -12.97
N PRO A 177 -2.80 -37.34 -13.79
CA PRO A 177 -2.42 -36.33 -14.77
C PRO A 177 -3.34 -36.27 -16.01
N ARG A 178 -4.44 -37.04 -16.08
CA ARG A 178 -5.31 -37.10 -17.27
C ARG A 178 -6.75 -36.63 -17.09
N ASN A 179 -7.17 -36.14 -15.92
CA ASN A 179 -8.56 -35.70 -15.75
C ASN A 179 -8.65 -34.33 -15.05
N ARG A 180 -9.14 -33.31 -15.78
CA ARG A 180 -9.38 -31.96 -15.22
C ARG A 180 -10.57 -32.01 -14.26
N PRO A 181 -10.45 -31.63 -12.98
CA PRO A 181 -11.62 -31.53 -12.12
C PRO A 181 -12.40 -30.26 -12.49
N THR A 182 -13.60 -30.44 -13.04
CA THR A 182 -14.63 -29.41 -13.09
C THR A 182 -15.17 -29.21 -11.68
N CYS A 183 -14.88 -28.06 -11.06
CA CYS A 183 -15.52 -27.68 -9.81
C CYS A 183 -16.97 -27.27 -10.10
N ASN A 184 -17.91 -28.23 -9.99
CA ASN A 184 -19.33 -27.93 -9.99
C ASN A 184 -19.74 -27.36 -8.62
N CYS A 185 -20.01 -26.06 -8.58
CA CYS A 185 -20.68 -25.39 -7.46
C CYS A 185 -22.21 -25.56 -7.61
N SER A 186 -22.76 -26.71 -7.22
CA SER A 186 -24.20 -26.84 -6.97
C SER A 186 -24.48 -26.45 -5.52
N SER A 187 -25.13 -25.29 -5.35
CA SER A 187 -25.68 -24.83 -4.08
C SER A 187 -26.82 -25.74 -3.62
N THR A 188 -26.70 -26.33 -2.43
CA THR A 188 -27.87 -26.87 -1.72
C THR A 188 -27.80 -26.44 -0.26
N VAL A 189 -28.50 -25.34 0.02
CA VAL A 189 -28.85 -24.89 1.36
C VAL A 189 -30.05 -25.70 1.80
N THR A 190 -29.93 -26.54 2.83
CA THR A 190 -31.10 -26.97 3.63
C THR A 190 -30.70 -27.55 4.98
N ARG A 191 -31.11 -26.86 6.05
CA ARG A 191 -31.67 -27.38 7.32
C ARG A 191 -31.97 -26.16 8.19
N ARG A 192 -33.21 -25.64 8.17
CA ARG A 192 -34.34 -25.99 9.04
C ARG A 192 -33.93 -26.20 10.51
N THR A 193 -34.14 -25.16 11.31
CA THR A 193 -34.54 -25.27 12.72
C THR A 193 -35.69 -24.31 12.95
N ALA A 194 -36.85 -24.88 13.26
CA ALA A 194 -38.06 -24.19 13.65
C ALA A 194 -37.89 -23.60 15.05
N ILE A 195 -38.37 -22.37 15.26
CA ILE A 195 -38.57 -21.78 16.58
C ILE A 195 -40.05 -21.39 16.66
N THR A 196 -40.79 -22.11 17.49
CA THR A 196 -42.17 -21.81 17.91
C THR A 196 -42.22 -20.52 18.74
N PRO A 197 -43.24 -19.66 18.58
CA PRO A 197 -43.37 -18.46 19.39
C PRO A 197 -44.08 -18.77 20.71
N ASN A 198 -43.48 -18.33 21.83
CA ASN A 198 -44.10 -18.41 23.14
C ASN A 198 -45.05 -17.21 23.33
N ARG A 199 -46.32 -17.49 23.66
CA ARG A 199 -47.36 -16.50 23.97
C ARG A 199 -47.15 -15.99 25.39
N GLY A 200 -47.11 -14.66 25.57
CA GLY A 200 -47.04 -14.04 26.89
C GLY A 200 -47.43 -12.56 26.87
N THR A 201 -48.70 -12.30 27.20
CA THR A 201 -49.26 -11.13 27.90
C THR A 201 -48.93 -9.70 27.45
N ALA A 202 -49.98 -9.11 26.87
CA ALA A 202 -50.35 -7.71 26.71
C ALA A 202 -49.79 -6.71 27.76
N ALA A 203 -49.20 -5.63 27.25
CA ALA A 203 -49.19 -4.32 27.89
C ALA A 203 -49.50 -3.26 26.81
N SER A 204 -50.54 -2.48 27.06
CA SER A 204 -51.15 -1.48 26.19
C SER A 204 -50.28 -0.23 26.01
N ALA A 205 -50.02 0.16 24.74
CA ALA A 205 -49.46 1.46 24.40
C ALA A 205 -50.55 2.38 23.79
N PRO A 206 -50.67 3.65 24.22
CA PRO A 206 -51.70 4.56 23.71
C PRO A 206 -51.38 5.08 22.30
N ARG A 207 -52.41 5.08 21.44
CA ARG A 207 -52.39 5.61 20.08
C ARG A 207 -52.30 7.14 20.08
N LEU A 208 -51.21 7.69 19.55
CA LEU A 208 -51.16 9.08 19.11
C LEU A 208 -51.94 9.22 17.79
N ARG A 209 -53.03 9.99 17.79
CA ARG A 209 -53.75 10.40 16.58
C ARG A 209 -53.01 11.58 15.91
N PRO A 210 -53.03 11.68 14.58
CA PRO A 210 -52.59 12.89 13.90
C PRO A 210 -53.67 13.97 14.04
N ARG A 211 -53.27 15.20 14.37
CA ARG A 211 -54.09 16.39 14.17
C ARG A 211 -53.34 17.31 13.21
N GLN A 212 -54.04 17.58 12.10
CA GLN A 212 -54.07 18.74 11.20
C GLN A 212 -52.77 19.52 10.99
#